data_AF-A0A8T4PBN5-F1
#
_entry.id   AF-A0A8T4PBN5-F1
#
_cell.length_a   1.000
_cell.length_b   1.000
_cell.length_c   1.000
_cell.angle_alpha   90.00
_cell.angle_beta   90.00
_cell.angle_gamma   90.00
#
_symmetry.space_group_name_H-M   'P 1'
#
loop_
_entity.id
_entity.type
_entity.pdbx_description
1 polymer ?
#
loop_
_entity_poly.entity_id
_entity_poly.type
_entity_poly.pdbx_seq_one_letter_code
_entity_poly.pdbx_strand_id
1 'polypeptide(L)'
;MKYKLICITNMMAEMTPELSEICGIHAGDGYLRDDGQRRELDISGSFEEQIYYDRHVIPLFSKEFNLKVNGRIFASRRTYGFVLRGKKITRFFNQELGFCLGSKSLIVKVPEQILYSDSLLIISRFLRGLFDTDGSL
;
A
#
# COMPACT_ATOMS: atom_id res chain seq x y z
N MET A 1 -19.71 11.91 16.89
CA MET A 1 -18.48 11.51 16.16
C MET A 1 -18.30 10.01 16.33
N LYS A 2 -18.59 9.21 15.29
CA LYS A 2 -18.39 7.75 15.33
C LYS A 2 -16.95 7.45 14.93
N TYR A 3 -16.19 6.83 15.83
CA TYR A 3 -14.83 6.36 15.54
C TYR A 3 -14.91 5.11 14.65
N LYS A 4 -14.33 5.15 13.45
CA LYS A 4 -14.10 3.96 12.64
C LYS A 4 -12.81 3.31 13.15
N LEU A 5 -12.98 2.47 14.17
CA LEU A 5 -11.92 1.65 14.72
C LEU A 5 -11.71 0.50 13.72
N ILE A 6 -10.63 0.52 12.94
CA ILE A 6 -10.20 -0.68 12.21
C ILE A 6 -9.58 -1.61 13.26
N CYS A 7 -10.44 -2.30 14.01
CA CYS A 7 -10.04 -3.44 14.81
C CYS A 7 -9.66 -4.55 13.82
N ILE A 8 -8.36 -4.85 13.73
CA ILE A 8 -7.86 -6.01 13.00
C ILE A 8 -8.22 -7.28 13.79
N THR A 9 -9.51 -7.62 13.80
CA THR A 9 -10.09 -8.85 14.33
C THR A 9 -11.23 -9.27 13.40
N ASN A 10 -10.97 -10.27 12.55
CA ASN A 10 -11.93 -11.08 11.78
C ASN A 10 -13.15 -10.34 11.16
N MET A 11 -12.90 -9.29 10.39
CA MET A 11 -13.87 -8.78 9.40
C MET A 11 -13.09 -8.40 8.13
N MET A 12 -13.66 -8.72 6.97
CA MET A 12 -13.17 -8.20 5.68
C MET A 12 -12.96 -6.69 5.82
N ALA A 13 -11.79 -6.21 5.40
CA ALA A 13 -11.49 -4.78 5.46
C ALA A 13 -12.54 -3.99 4.66
N GLU A 14 -13.28 -3.10 5.31
CA GLU A 14 -14.18 -2.18 4.61
C GLU A 14 -13.32 -1.25 3.74
N MET A 15 -13.51 -1.30 2.42
CA MET A 15 -12.71 -0.52 1.48
C MET A 15 -13.00 0.97 1.64
N THR A 16 -12.00 1.74 2.09
CA THR A 16 -12.05 3.20 2.19
C THR A 16 -11.36 3.86 0.99
N PRO A 17 -11.65 5.14 0.69
CA PRO A 17 -10.91 5.90 -0.32
C PRO A 17 -9.40 5.89 -0.08
N GLU A 18 -8.97 6.06 1.17
CA GLU A 18 -7.57 6.05 1.58
C GLU A 18 -6.92 4.67 1.40
N LEU A 19 -7.60 3.60 1.84
CA LEU A 19 -7.11 2.24 1.66
C LEU A 19 -7.04 1.86 0.17
N SER A 20 -7.99 2.33 -0.62
CA SER A 20 -8.03 2.12 -2.06
C SER A 20 -6.82 2.78 -2.75
N GLU A 21 -6.48 4.00 -2.35
CA GLU A 21 -5.28 4.70 -2.83
C GLU A 21 -3.98 3.97 -2.42
N ILE A 22 -3.91 3.47 -1.19
CA ILE A 22 -2.82 2.62 -0.70
C ILE A 22 -2.69 1.33 -1.55
N CYS A 23 -3.81 0.71 -1.93
CA CYS A 23 -3.81 -0.45 -2.83
C CYS A 23 -3.24 -0.10 -4.21
N GLY A 24 -3.56 1.08 -4.74
CA GLY A 24 -2.99 1.58 -5.99
C GLY A 24 -1.48 1.78 -5.89
N ILE A 25 -1.03 2.48 -4.86
CA ILE A 25 0.41 2.69 -4.57
C ILE A 25 1.15 1.36 -4.43
N HIS A 26 0.53 0.37 -3.78
CA HIS A 26 1.13 -0.96 -3.62
C HIS A 26 1.18 -1.77 -4.92
N ALA A 27 0.25 -1.51 -5.84
CA ALA A 27 0.23 -2.16 -7.15
C ALA A 27 1.36 -1.62 -8.05
N GLY A 28 1.71 -0.34 -7.94
CA GLY A 28 2.88 0.26 -8.61
C GLY A 28 4.19 -0.01 -7.88
N ASP A 29 4.43 0.71 -6.78
CA ASP A 29 5.72 0.72 -6.07
C ASP A 29 5.86 -0.34 -4.95
N GLY A 30 4.81 -1.10 -4.70
CA GLY A 30 4.77 -2.00 -3.55
C GLY A 30 5.50 -3.31 -3.78
N TYR A 31 6.18 -3.79 -2.75
CA TYR A 31 6.73 -5.15 -2.68
C TYR A 31 6.36 -5.80 -1.35
N LEU A 32 5.88 -7.05 -1.41
CA LEU A 32 5.43 -7.80 -0.24
C LEU A 32 6.29 -9.06 -0.06
N ARG A 33 6.85 -9.25 1.13
CA ARG A 33 7.70 -10.40 1.49
C ARG A 33 7.20 -11.08 2.75
N ASP A 34 7.09 -12.40 2.70
CA ASP A 34 7.00 -13.29 3.86
C ASP A 34 7.80 -14.56 3.55
N ASP A 35 9.06 -14.62 4.01
CA ASP A 35 9.95 -15.79 3.84
C ASP A 35 10.06 -16.62 5.14
N GLY A 36 9.15 -16.40 6.10
CA GLY A 36 9.19 -17.01 7.42
C GLY A 36 10.13 -16.31 8.42
N GLN A 37 11.19 -15.64 7.94
CA GLN A 37 12.12 -14.87 8.78
C GLN A 37 11.85 -13.37 8.71
N ARG A 38 11.52 -12.85 7.53
CA ARG A 38 11.23 -11.46 7.23
C ARG A 38 9.81 -11.33 6.73
N ARG A 39 9.07 -10.41 7.36
CA ARG A 39 7.69 -10.05 7.00
C ARG A 39 7.64 -8.56 6.76
N GLU A 40 7.66 -8.17 5.51
CA GLU A 40 7.89 -6.79 5.11
C GLU A 40 6.92 -6.36 4.01
N LEU A 41 6.35 -5.17 4.19
CA LEU A 41 5.78 -4.37 3.14
C LEU A 41 6.79 -3.25 2.83
N ASP A 42 7.33 -3.26 1.63
CA ASP A 42 8.24 -2.23 1.10
C ASP A 42 7.47 -1.38 0.11
N ILE A 43 7.47 -0.06 0.29
CA ILE A 43 6.95 0.91 -0.66
C ILE A 43 8.12 1.86 -0.94
N SER A 44 8.66 1.84 -2.15
CA SER A 44 9.74 2.75 -2.54
C SER A 44 9.77 3.01 -4.04
N GLY A 45 10.05 4.27 -4.38
CA GLY A 45 10.14 4.79 -5.75
C GLY A 45 11.45 5.54 -5.97
N SER A 46 11.59 6.25 -7.09
CA SER A 46 12.81 7.01 -7.43
C SER A 46 13.14 8.06 -6.36
N PHE A 47 14.40 8.49 -6.29
CA PHE A 47 14.80 9.63 -5.44
C PHE A 47 14.10 10.93 -5.82
N GLU A 48 13.74 11.11 -7.10
CA GLU A 48 13.02 12.30 -7.56
C GLU A 48 11.63 12.43 -6.91
N GLU A 49 11.06 11.30 -6.47
CA GLU A 49 9.72 11.21 -5.89
C GLU A 49 9.72 11.44 -4.37
N GLN A 50 10.88 11.73 -3.76
CA GLN A 50 10.99 11.90 -2.31
C GLN A 50 9.96 12.90 -1.75
N ILE A 51 9.72 14.02 -2.44
CA ILE A 51 8.73 15.02 -2.01
C ILE A 51 7.31 14.44 -1.99
N TYR A 52 6.96 13.64 -2.99
CA TYR A 52 5.67 12.94 -3.05
C TYR A 52 5.52 11.95 -1.90
N TYR A 53 6.56 11.15 -1.64
CA TYR A 53 6.60 10.23 -0.52
C TYR A 53 6.44 10.94 0.84
N ASP A 54 7.20 12.00 1.09
CA ASP A 54 7.20 12.72 2.36
C ASP A 54 5.89 13.48 2.62
N ARG A 55 5.28 14.06 1.59
CA ARG A 55 4.08 14.90 1.74
C ARG A 55 2.78 14.14 1.61
N HIS A 56 2.79 12.97 0.98
CA HIS A 56 1.56 12.25 0.64
C HIS A 56 1.58 10.79 1.09
N VAL A 57 2.48 9.96 0.55
CA VAL A 57 2.48 8.51 0.80
C VAL A 57 2.71 8.18 2.27
N ILE A 58 3.74 8.74 2.90
CA ILE A 58 4.07 8.48 4.30
C ILE A 58 2.93 8.95 5.24
N PRO A 59 2.41 10.19 5.13
CA PRO A 59 1.24 10.61 5.91
C PRO A 59 0.00 9.72 5.72
N LEU A 60 -0.27 9.29 4.48
CA LEU A 60 -1.41 8.43 4.15
C LEU A 60 -1.31 7.09 4.88
N PHE A 61 -0.18 6.40 4.76
CA PHE A 61 0.06 5.14 5.48
C PHE A 61 0.07 5.32 7.00
N SER A 62 0.67 6.41 7.49
CA SER A 62 0.70 6.70 8.92
C SER A 62 -0.70 6.88 9.51
N LYS A 63 -1.57 7.60 8.81
CA LYS A 63 -2.95 7.84 9.23
C LYS A 63 -3.79 6.56 9.14
N GLU A 64 -3.77 5.86 8.00
CA GLU A 64 -4.63 4.70 7.77
C GLU A 64 -4.33 3.55 8.73
N PHE A 65 -3.05 3.29 8.98
CA PHE A 65 -2.63 2.20 9.85
C PHE A 65 -2.38 2.62 11.31
N ASN A 66 -2.51 3.91 11.63
CA ASN A 66 -2.16 4.48 12.93
C ASN A 66 -0.73 4.09 13.37
N LEU A 67 0.23 4.24 12.46
CA LEU A 67 1.64 3.88 12.65
C LEU A 67 2.54 5.10 12.46
N LYS A 68 3.67 5.12 13.17
CA LYS A 68 4.76 6.05 12.85
C LYS A 68 5.58 5.47 11.70
N VAL A 69 5.35 5.96 10.49
CA VAL A 69 6.12 5.60 9.28
C VAL A 69 7.24 6.63 9.10
N ASN A 70 8.46 6.16 8.84
CA ASN A 70 9.60 7.03 8.58
C ASN A 70 10.21 6.66 7.23
N GLY A 71 10.35 7.65 6.36
CA GLY A 71 11.04 7.50 5.07
C GLY A 71 12.54 7.27 5.26
N ARG A 72 13.17 6.58 4.30
CA ARG A 72 14.61 6.36 4.25
C ARG A 72 15.10 6.17 2.82
N ILE A 73 16.37 6.47 2.64
CA ILE A 73 17.12 6.22 1.40
C ILE A 73 17.55 4.75 1.36
N PHE A 74 17.29 4.09 0.23
CA PHE A 74 17.82 2.77 -0.11
C PHE A 74 18.90 2.90 -1.17
N ALA A 75 20.11 3.25 -0.73
CA ALA A 75 21.23 3.58 -1.63
C ALA A 75 21.54 2.48 -2.66
N SER A 76 21.45 1.20 -2.27
CA SER A 76 21.70 0.06 -3.17
C SER A 76 20.70 -0.06 -4.32
N ARG A 77 19.47 0.46 -4.14
CA ARG A 77 18.40 0.44 -5.15
C ARG A 77 18.18 1.79 -5.82
N ARG A 78 18.84 2.85 -5.31
CA ARG A 78 18.61 4.25 -5.69
C ARG A 78 17.16 4.70 -5.50
N THR A 79 16.50 4.18 -4.45
CA THR A 79 15.08 4.48 -4.15
C THR A 79 14.89 5.18 -2.81
N TYR A 80 13.81 5.95 -2.69
CA TYR A 80 13.32 6.52 -1.43
C TYR A 80 11.97 5.91 -1.06
N GLY A 81 11.75 5.66 0.22
CA GLY A 81 10.47 5.13 0.70
C GLY A 81 10.56 4.58 2.11
N PHE A 82 9.78 3.55 2.43
CA PHE A 82 9.75 2.96 3.77
C PHE A 82 9.50 1.45 3.74
N VAL A 83 9.80 0.80 4.87
CA VAL A 83 9.46 -0.62 5.09
C VAL A 83 8.68 -0.75 6.38
N LEU A 84 7.50 -1.34 6.30
CA LEU A 84 6.73 -1.78 7.45
C LEU A 84 6.99 -3.25 7.72
N ARG A 85 7.41 -3.56 8.95
CA ARG A 85 7.72 -4.93 9.37
C ARG A 85 6.63 -5.48 10.27
N GLY A 86 6.21 -6.71 10.01
CA GLY A 86 5.36 -7.46 10.93
C GLY A 86 4.30 -8.31 10.27
N LYS A 87 3.90 -9.36 10.98
CA LYS A 87 2.92 -10.35 10.50
C LYS A 87 1.54 -9.75 10.23
N LYS A 88 1.15 -8.71 10.97
CA LYS A 88 -0.17 -8.09 10.85
C LYS A 88 -0.32 -7.38 9.50
N ILE A 89 0.62 -6.50 9.15
CA ILE A 89 0.56 -5.75 7.89
C ILE A 89 0.73 -6.68 6.69
N THR A 90 1.64 -7.67 6.75
CA THR A 90 1.83 -8.59 5.63
C THR A 90 0.62 -9.48 5.39
N ARG A 91 0.00 -10.01 6.45
CA ARG A 91 -1.25 -10.77 6.33
C ARG A 91 -2.40 -9.93 5.84
N PHE A 92 -2.51 -8.68 6.28
CA PHE A 92 -3.54 -7.78 5.79
C PHE A 92 -3.46 -7.60 4.27
N PHE A 93 -2.29 -7.25 3.74
CA PHE A 93 -2.12 -7.09 2.29
C PHE A 93 -2.30 -8.41 1.53
N ASN A 94 -1.81 -9.53 2.05
CA ASN A 94 -1.88 -10.81 1.36
C ASN A 94 -3.25 -11.50 1.45
N GLN A 95 -3.79 -11.63 2.67
CA GLN A 95 -4.97 -12.45 2.96
C GLN A 95 -6.26 -11.66 2.86
N GLU A 96 -6.27 -10.37 3.24
CA GLU A 96 -7.49 -9.54 3.21
C GLU A 96 -7.64 -8.78 1.89
N LEU A 97 -6.54 -8.29 1.33
CA LEU A 97 -6.54 -7.52 0.07
C LEU A 97 -6.16 -8.38 -1.16
N GLY A 98 -5.69 -9.60 -0.96
CA GLY A 98 -5.38 -10.54 -2.04
C GLY A 98 -4.07 -10.28 -2.79
N PHE A 99 -3.16 -9.44 -2.28
CA PHE A 99 -1.89 -9.18 -2.95
C PHE A 99 -0.90 -10.34 -2.83
N CYS A 100 -0.21 -10.65 -3.94
CA CYS A 100 0.77 -11.72 -3.98
C CYS A 100 2.08 -11.36 -3.24
N LEU A 101 2.73 -12.39 -2.68
CA LEU A 101 4.09 -12.30 -2.15
C LEU A 101 5.11 -12.42 -3.31
N GLY A 102 6.27 -11.76 -3.18
CA GLY A 102 7.41 -11.93 -4.11
C GLY A 102 7.37 -11.03 -5.34
N SER A 103 7.98 -11.46 -6.46
CA SER A 103 8.10 -10.67 -7.69
C SER A 103 6.76 -10.60 -8.43
N LYS A 104 6.21 -9.39 -8.56
CA LYS A 104 4.81 -9.12 -8.91
C LYS A 104 4.52 -8.85 -10.38
N SER A 105 5.55 -8.67 -11.21
CA SER A 105 5.45 -8.06 -12.55
C SER A 105 4.46 -8.72 -13.51
N LEU A 106 4.06 -9.98 -13.26
CA LEU A 106 3.12 -10.73 -14.10
C LEU A 106 1.82 -11.13 -13.39
N ILE A 107 1.66 -10.83 -12.10
CA ILE A 107 0.59 -11.41 -11.26
C ILE A 107 -0.12 -10.42 -10.35
N VAL A 108 0.31 -9.14 -10.29
CA VAL A 108 -0.41 -8.14 -9.49
C VAL A 108 -1.83 -8.00 -10.01
N LYS A 109 -2.80 -8.04 -9.08
CA LYS A 109 -4.23 -7.92 -9.38
C LYS A 109 -4.81 -6.78 -8.57
N VAL A 110 -5.82 -6.13 -9.13
CA VAL A 110 -6.68 -5.21 -8.39
C VAL A 110 -7.45 -6.02 -7.34
N PRO A 111 -7.48 -5.61 -6.05
CA PRO A 111 -8.32 -6.25 -5.04
C PRO A 111 -9.78 -6.35 -5.49
N GLU A 112 -10.44 -7.48 -5.25
CA GLU A 112 -11.83 -7.72 -5.69
C GLU A 112 -12.80 -6.66 -5.15
N GLN A 113 -12.57 -6.18 -3.93
CA GLN A 113 -13.36 -5.11 -3.30
C GLN A 113 -13.31 -3.79 -4.07
N ILE A 114 -12.27 -3.57 -4.89
CA ILE A 114 -12.12 -2.40 -5.77
C ILE A 114 -12.64 -2.74 -7.17
N LEU A 115 -12.26 -3.90 -7.71
CA LEU A 115 -12.62 -4.33 -9.06
C LEU A 115 -14.14 -4.42 -9.27
N TYR A 116 -14.87 -4.87 -8.26
CA TYR A 116 -16.33 -5.01 -8.28
C TYR A 116 -17.05 -3.91 -7.48
N SER A 117 -16.39 -2.77 -7.22
CA SER A 117 -17.01 -1.65 -6.52
C SER A 117 -17.89 -0.82 -7.46
N ASP A 118 -19.11 -0.48 -7.05
CA ASP A 118 -19.93 0.53 -7.76
C ASP A 118 -19.53 1.97 -7.38
N SER A 119 -18.60 2.15 -6.44
CA SER A 119 -18.17 3.46 -5.97
C SER A 119 -17.06 4.04 -6.85
N LEU A 120 -17.42 5.02 -7.68
CA LEU A 120 -16.45 5.79 -8.46
C LEU A 120 -15.34 6.43 -7.60
N LEU A 121 -15.66 6.80 -6.35
CA LEU A 121 -14.67 7.35 -5.43
C LEU A 121 -13.60 6.31 -5.08
N ILE A 122 -13.99 5.06 -4.80
CA ILE A 122 -13.05 3.98 -4.52
C ILE A 122 -12.20 3.71 -5.77
N ILE A 123 -12.82 3.49 -6.92
CA ILE A 123 -12.10 3.21 -8.18
C ILE A 123 -11.11 4.33 -8.50
N SER A 124 -11.54 5.60 -8.46
CA SER A 124 -10.68 6.74 -8.79
C SER A 124 -9.49 6.88 -7.85
N ARG A 125 -9.64 6.51 -6.57
CA ARG A 125 -8.55 6.55 -5.59
C ARG A 125 -7.52 5.46 -5.83
N PHE A 126 -7.96 4.26 -6.16
CA PHE A 126 -7.06 3.21 -6.63
C PHE A 126 -6.25 3.65 -7.84
N LEU A 127 -6.94 4.16 -8.88
CA LEU A 127 -6.29 4.62 -10.11
C LEU A 127 -5.30 5.74 -9.84
N ARG A 128 -5.65 6.70 -8.97
CA ARG A 128 -4.73 7.75 -8.54
C ARG A 128 -3.45 7.16 -7.96
N GLY A 129 -3.56 6.28 -6.97
CA GLY A 129 -2.37 5.67 -6.35
C GLY A 129 -1.51 4.89 -7.33
N LEU A 130 -2.12 4.17 -8.26
CA LEU A 130 -1.42 3.43 -9.30
C LEU A 130 -0.70 4.36 -10.30
N PHE A 131 -1.39 5.37 -10.82
CA PHE A 131 -0.79 6.29 -11.79
C PHE A 131 0.24 7.24 -11.17
N ASP A 132 0.07 7.62 -9.90
CA ASP A 132 1.05 8.45 -9.20
C ASP A 132 2.35 7.67 -8.86
N THR A 133 2.41 6.35 -9.10
CA THR A 133 3.60 5.51 -8.82
C THR A 133 4.16 4.78 -10.04
N ASP A 134 3.32 4.17 -10.88
CA ASP A 134 3.73 3.40 -12.07
C ASP A 134 3.17 4.00 -13.38
N GLY A 135 2.48 5.14 -13.29
CA GLY A 135 2.00 5.89 -14.44
C GLY A 135 3.09 6.75 -15.04
N SER A 136 3.27 6.65 -16.36
CA SER A 136 4.04 7.65 -17.12
C SER A 136 3.06 8.61 -17.79
N LEU A 137 3.37 9.91 -17.73
CA LEU A 137 2.73 10.99 -18.48
C LEU A 137 3.79 11.76 -19.27
#